data_AF-A0A0A2MF49-F1
#
_entry.id   AF-A0A0A2MF49-F1
#
_cell.length_a   1.000
_cell.length_b   1.000
_cell.length_c   1.000
_cell.angle_alpha   90.00
_cell.angle_beta   90.00
_cell.angle_gamma   90.00
#
_symmetry.space_group_name_H-M   'P 1'
#
loop_
_entity.id
_entity.type
_entity.pdbx_description
1 polymer ?
#
loop_
_entity_poly.entity_id
_entity_poly.type
_entity_poly.pdbx_seq_one_letter_code
_entity_poly.pdbx_strand_id
1 'polypeptide(L)'
;YSVSYFTSFDAAVSGSGPIPNPANHTSASGTVYIKVTNNATGCYDIVELELIVNPLPVVNNPTPFTVCDDNDPDNENEEFDLTTKIDEITNGVLGLNVTFHTSYADAQGNTNAIPNPDAYINTAAVETLFVRVTNAITGCYRIVLLDVRVEPLPEVLDPTQDDLTVCDTNGMGVGTFNLLELVDGLINGGGANLSIHFYETVSDAENGLNEIPNPASYQNPTPFLQPIILVIENATTGCQSNPYTFFLVVEPAPQAPALEN
;
A
#
# COMPACT_ATOMS: atom_id res chain seq x y z
N TYR A 1 51.73 23.45 -26.98
CA TYR A 1 50.37 23.99 -27.07
C TYR A 1 49.78 24.07 -25.68
N SER A 2 48.85 24.99 -25.45
CA SER A 2 48.01 25.06 -24.24
C SER A 2 46.54 24.99 -24.64
N VAL A 3 45.71 24.39 -23.79
CA VAL A 3 44.26 24.25 -24.01
C VAL A 3 43.53 24.91 -22.85
N SER A 4 42.54 25.72 -23.15
CA SER A 4 41.70 26.41 -22.17
C SER A 4 40.25 26.40 -22.63
N TYR A 5 39.32 26.42 -21.68
CA TYR A 5 37.88 26.25 -21.93
C TYR A 5 37.14 27.48 -21.42
N PHE A 6 36.11 27.93 -22.12
CA PHE A 6 35.38 29.15 -21.81
C PHE A 6 33.88 28.97 -22.03
N THR A 7 33.06 29.74 -21.31
CA THR A 7 31.60 29.73 -21.45
C THR A 7 31.08 30.69 -22.53
N SER A 8 31.95 31.49 -23.16
CA SER A 8 31.60 32.35 -24.30
C SER A 8 32.76 32.49 -25.28
N PHE A 9 32.42 32.80 -26.54
CA PHE A 9 33.40 33.02 -27.59
C PHE A 9 34.31 34.22 -27.27
N ASP A 10 33.75 35.35 -26.81
CA ASP A 10 34.51 36.55 -26.46
C ASP A 10 35.51 36.32 -25.32
N ALA A 11 35.13 35.50 -24.33
CA ALA A 11 36.01 35.07 -23.26
C ALA A 11 37.15 34.20 -23.80
N ALA A 12 36.88 33.32 -24.76
CA ALA A 12 37.90 32.53 -25.43
C ALA A 12 38.86 33.40 -26.26
N VAL A 13 38.35 34.39 -26.98
CA VAL A 13 39.18 35.34 -27.75
C VAL A 13 40.09 36.14 -26.81
N SER A 14 39.52 36.75 -25.78
CA SER A 14 40.26 37.59 -24.81
C SER A 14 41.12 36.80 -23.81
N GLY A 15 40.87 35.49 -23.65
CA GLY A 15 41.51 34.66 -22.63
C GLY A 15 41.05 34.97 -21.21
N SER A 16 39.92 35.66 -21.04
CA SER A 16 39.41 36.04 -19.72
C SER A 16 38.57 34.94 -19.09
N GLY A 17 38.77 34.66 -17.80
CA GLY A 17 37.91 33.76 -17.03
C GLY A 17 37.81 32.33 -17.57
N PRO A 18 38.93 31.61 -17.82
CA PRO A 18 38.87 30.22 -18.24
C PRO A 18 38.20 29.34 -17.17
N ILE A 19 37.49 28.30 -17.60
CA ILE A 19 36.95 27.24 -16.74
C ILE A 19 38.12 26.58 -15.99
N PRO A 20 38.23 26.73 -14.66
CA PRO A 20 39.44 26.32 -13.92
C PRO A 20 39.62 24.81 -13.84
N ASN A 21 38.53 24.05 -13.80
CA ASN A 21 38.53 22.60 -13.74
C ASN A 21 37.55 22.03 -14.77
N PRO A 22 37.97 21.89 -16.04
CA PRO A 22 37.11 21.37 -17.11
C PRO A 22 36.60 19.95 -16.84
N ALA A 23 37.37 19.12 -16.12
CA ALA A 23 36.98 17.75 -15.80
C ALA A 23 35.77 17.67 -14.85
N ASN A 24 35.55 18.68 -14.02
CA ASN A 24 34.44 18.76 -13.06
C ASN A 24 33.59 20.03 -13.26
N HIS A 25 33.48 20.53 -14.49
CA HIS A 25 32.70 21.73 -14.76
C HIS A 25 31.20 21.44 -14.68
N THR A 26 30.53 22.04 -13.70
CA THR A 26 29.07 21.95 -13.56
C THR A 26 28.41 23.03 -14.43
N SER A 27 27.55 22.63 -15.37
CA SER A 27 26.82 23.53 -16.26
C SER A 27 25.47 22.93 -16.68
N ALA A 28 24.58 23.78 -17.21
CA ALA A 28 23.41 23.31 -17.96
C ALA A 28 23.80 22.96 -19.40
N SER A 29 22.87 22.43 -20.19
CA SER A 29 23.08 22.27 -21.63
C SER A 29 23.42 23.63 -22.27
N GLY A 30 24.37 23.64 -23.20
CA GLY A 30 24.83 24.86 -23.85
C GLY A 30 26.19 24.66 -24.53
N THR A 31 26.73 25.73 -25.09
CA THR A 31 28.01 25.68 -25.82
C THR A 31 29.15 26.20 -24.97
N VAL A 32 30.24 25.42 -24.92
CA VAL A 32 31.54 25.89 -24.41
C VAL A 32 32.55 26.00 -25.55
N TYR A 33 33.57 26.81 -25.35
CA TYR A 33 34.56 27.15 -26.37
C TYR A 33 35.93 26.68 -25.92
N ILE A 34 36.61 25.91 -26.76
CA ILE A 34 37.94 25.35 -26.50
C ILE A 34 38.95 26.15 -27.30
N LYS A 35 39.83 26.87 -26.60
CA LYS A 35 40.95 27.60 -27.22
C LYS A 35 42.21 26.76 -27.15
N VAL A 36 42.79 26.46 -28.32
CA VAL A 36 44.10 25.81 -28.44
C VAL A 36 45.11 26.85 -28.89
N THR A 37 46.12 27.13 -28.05
CA THR A 37 47.15 28.15 -28.33
C THR A 37 48.51 27.51 -28.56
N ASN A 38 49.21 27.92 -29.62
CA ASN A 38 50.62 27.61 -29.80
C ASN A 38 51.47 28.55 -28.94
N ASN A 39 52.09 28.01 -27.88
CA ASN A 39 52.85 28.81 -26.92
C ASN A 39 54.10 29.48 -27.52
N ALA A 40 54.61 29.02 -28.66
CA ALA A 40 55.78 29.61 -29.31
C ALA A 40 55.43 30.80 -30.22
N THR A 41 54.25 30.79 -30.85
CA THR A 41 53.84 31.84 -31.82
C THR A 41 52.70 32.71 -31.33
N GLY A 42 51.97 32.30 -30.30
CA GLY A 42 50.75 32.95 -29.83
C GLY A 42 49.52 32.73 -30.71
N CYS A 43 49.67 32.12 -31.90
CA CYS A 43 48.55 31.76 -32.76
C CYS A 43 47.62 30.79 -32.03
N TYR A 44 46.32 30.96 -32.20
CA TYR A 44 45.31 30.12 -31.57
C TYR A 44 44.18 29.79 -32.53
N ASP A 45 43.45 28.73 -32.20
CA ASP A 45 42.18 28.36 -32.80
C ASP A 45 41.13 28.16 -31.70
N ILE A 46 39.86 28.38 -32.03
CA ILE A 46 38.73 28.23 -31.10
C ILE A 46 37.70 27.33 -31.74
N VAL A 47 37.35 26.25 -31.05
CA VAL A 47 36.30 25.33 -31.47
C VAL A 47 35.16 25.31 -30.46
N GLU A 48 33.95 25.09 -30.96
CA GLU A 48 32.76 24.92 -30.14
C GLU A 48 32.60 23.46 -29.70
N LEU A 49 32.13 23.28 -28.47
CA LEU A 49 31.71 22.00 -27.93
C LEU A 49 30.31 22.18 -27.32
N GLU A 50 29.34 21.42 -27.83
CA GLU A 50 28.01 21.37 -27.24
C GLU A 50 28.01 20.43 -26.02
N LEU A 51 27.51 20.94 -24.91
CA LEU A 51 27.22 20.19 -23.70
C LEU A 51 25.74 19.84 -23.67
N ILE A 52 25.44 18.55 -23.49
CA ILE A 52 24.07 18.04 -23.38
C ILE A 52 23.87 17.48 -21.98
N VAL A 53 23.01 18.13 -21.19
CA VAL A 53 22.55 17.66 -19.89
C VAL A 53 21.15 17.09 -20.05
N ASN A 54 21.04 15.77 -19.97
CA ASN A 54 19.76 15.09 -20.06
C ASN A 54 18.96 15.26 -18.74
N PRO A 55 17.66 15.59 -18.81
CA PRO A 55 16.84 15.70 -17.62
C PRO A 55 16.64 14.34 -16.96
N LEU A 56 16.45 14.35 -15.64
CA LEU A 56 16.02 13.18 -14.89
C LEU A 56 14.53 12.91 -15.18
N PRO A 57 14.08 11.64 -15.14
CA PRO A 57 12.67 11.33 -15.32
C PRO A 57 11.83 12.02 -14.23
N VAL A 58 10.63 12.45 -14.61
CA VAL A 58 9.64 13.03 -13.68
C VAL A 58 8.80 11.88 -13.14
N VAL A 59 8.74 11.75 -11.82
CA VAL A 59 8.11 10.63 -11.10
C VAL A 59 7.35 11.16 -9.89
N ASN A 60 6.38 10.40 -9.42
CA ASN A 60 5.67 10.66 -8.17
C ASN A 60 6.12 9.68 -7.08
N ASN A 61 5.90 10.07 -5.82
CA ASN A 61 5.88 9.11 -4.74
C ASN A 61 4.48 8.44 -4.71
N PRO A 62 4.39 7.11 -4.85
CA PRO A 62 3.12 6.40 -4.78
C PRO A 62 2.58 6.41 -3.35
N THR A 63 1.28 6.19 -3.20
CA THR A 63 0.70 5.85 -1.90
C THR A 63 1.24 4.51 -1.43
N PRO A 64 1.23 4.24 -0.11
CA PRO A 64 1.50 2.90 0.40
C PRO A 64 0.64 1.85 -0.32
N PHE A 65 1.22 0.67 -0.54
CA PHE A 65 0.50 -0.50 -1.03
C PHE A 65 0.14 -1.37 0.17
N THR A 66 -1.12 -1.30 0.58
CA THR A 66 -1.64 -2.08 1.71
C THR A 66 -2.46 -3.26 1.21
N VAL A 67 -2.20 -4.44 1.77
CA VAL A 67 -2.96 -5.69 1.58
C VAL A 67 -3.32 -6.26 2.95
N CYS A 68 -4.38 -7.04 3.02
CA CYS A 68 -4.81 -7.72 4.24
C CYS A 68 -4.02 -9.03 4.43
N ASP A 69 -3.80 -9.44 5.67
CA ASP A 69 -3.14 -10.71 6.04
C ASP A 69 -4.10 -11.90 5.89
N ASP A 70 -4.49 -12.21 4.65
CA ASP A 70 -5.48 -13.24 4.32
C ASP A 70 -4.84 -14.64 4.17
N ASN A 71 -3.57 -14.71 3.74
CA ASN A 71 -2.83 -15.94 3.47
C ASN A 71 -2.00 -16.37 4.68
N ASP A 72 -2.45 -17.44 5.35
CA ASP A 72 -1.86 -17.89 6.63
C ASP A 72 -1.85 -16.76 7.66
N PRO A 73 -3.05 -16.30 8.08
CA PRO A 73 -3.22 -15.15 8.96
C PRO A 73 -2.35 -15.28 10.22
N ASP A 74 -1.82 -14.14 10.70
CA ASP A 74 -0.90 -13.98 11.83
C ASP A 74 0.60 -14.14 11.50
N ASN A 75 0.95 -14.32 10.22
CA ASN A 75 2.34 -14.30 9.78
C ASN A 75 2.78 -12.93 9.20
N GLU A 76 1.83 -12.04 8.88
CA GLU A 76 2.03 -10.72 8.27
C GLU A 76 2.84 -10.75 6.96
N ASN A 77 2.70 -11.82 6.19
CA ASN A 77 3.45 -12.11 4.97
C ASN A 77 2.52 -12.32 3.77
N GLU A 78 2.53 -11.37 2.85
CA GLU A 78 1.65 -11.35 1.69
C GLU A 78 2.32 -11.11 0.36
N GLU A 79 1.62 -11.51 -0.70
CA GLU A 79 2.02 -11.29 -2.09
C GLU A 79 1.56 -9.93 -2.62
N PHE A 80 2.50 -9.20 -3.22
CA PHE A 80 2.30 -7.91 -3.85
C PHE A 80 2.64 -7.97 -5.33
N ASP A 81 1.69 -7.62 -6.19
CA ASP A 81 1.97 -7.23 -7.57
C ASP A 81 2.39 -5.76 -7.62
N LEU A 82 3.69 -5.52 -7.41
CA LEU A 82 4.29 -4.19 -7.41
C LEU A 82 4.15 -3.50 -8.78
N THR A 83 3.91 -4.25 -9.86
CA THR A 83 3.77 -3.67 -11.21
C THR A 83 2.52 -2.81 -11.33
N THR A 84 1.50 -3.06 -10.51
CA THR A 84 0.28 -2.24 -10.40
C THR A 84 0.57 -0.79 -9.97
N LYS A 85 1.70 -0.54 -9.30
CA LYS A 85 2.14 0.80 -8.87
C LYS A 85 2.92 1.58 -9.93
N ILE A 86 3.29 0.96 -11.05
CA ILE A 86 4.14 1.60 -12.07
C ILE A 86 3.48 2.85 -12.68
N ASP A 87 2.19 2.78 -13.01
CA ASP A 87 1.48 3.89 -13.64
C ASP A 87 1.37 5.09 -12.67
N GLU A 88 1.13 4.83 -11.39
CA GLU A 88 1.10 5.85 -10.33
C GLU A 88 2.45 6.56 -10.19
N ILE A 89 3.55 5.79 -10.18
CA ILE A 89 4.93 6.29 -10.06
C ILE A 89 5.33 7.11 -11.29
N THR A 90 4.97 6.64 -12.49
CA THR A 90 5.44 7.20 -13.76
C THR A 90 4.48 8.24 -14.37
N ASN A 91 3.28 8.40 -13.82
CA ASN A 91 2.16 9.10 -14.47
C ASN A 91 1.84 8.53 -15.87
N GLY A 92 2.07 7.23 -16.09
CA GLY A 92 1.88 6.58 -17.39
C GLY A 92 2.86 7.02 -18.49
N VAL A 93 3.98 7.66 -18.14
CA VAL A 93 4.99 8.10 -19.11
C VAL A 93 5.71 6.89 -19.72
N LEU A 94 5.58 6.73 -21.04
CA LEU A 94 6.23 5.66 -21.80
C LEU A 94 7.75 5.87 -21.94
N GLY A 95 8.48 4.80 -22.24
CA GLY A 95 9.94 4.84 -22.45
C GLY A 95 10.77 4.91 -21.17
N LEU A 96 10.13 4.70 -20.02
CA LEU A 96 10.78 4.52 -18.73
C LEU A 96 10.92 3.03 -18.43
N ASN A 97 12.06 2.65 -17.85
CA ASN A 97 12.28 1.33 -17.29
C ASN A 97 12.20 1.42 -15.77
N VAL A 98 11.37 0.59 -15.13
CA VAL A 98 11.13 0.59 -13.69
C VAL A 98 11.64 -0.71 -13.09
N THR A 99 12.49 -0.60 -12.07
CA THR A 99 12.98 -1.74 -11.29
C THR A 99 12.79 -1.49 -9.80
N PHE A 100 12.46 -2.54 -9.06
CA PHE A 100 12.24 -2.50 -7.62
C PHE A 100 13.43 -3.13 -6.89
N HIS A 101 13.78 -2.59 -5.73
CA HIS A 101 14.95 -3.02 -4.95
C HIS A 101 14.63 -2.95 -3.46
N THR A 102 15.19 -3.86 -2.67
CA THR A 102 15.06 -3.85 -1.20
C THR A 102 16.11 -2.93 -0.52
N SER A 103 17.06 -2.38 -1.29
CA SER A 103 18.08 -1.46 -0.76
C SER A 103 18.30 -0.25 -1.66
N TYR A 104 18.60 0.89 -1.04
CA TYR A 104 18.95 2.12 -1.76
C TYR A 104 20.23 1.95 -2.59
N ALA A 105 21.23 1.24 -2.05
CA ALA A 105 22.51 1.03 -2.74
C ALA A 105 22.33 0.24 -4.04
N ASP A 106 21.48 -0.78 -4.01
CA ASP A 106 21.12 -1.59 -5.18
C ASP A 106 20.33 -0.77 -6.21
N ALA A 107 19.34 0.01 -5.75
CA ALA A 107 18.62 0.93 -6.62
C ALA A 107 19.55 1.98 -7.26
N GLN A 108 20.55 2.48 -6.53
CA GLN A 108 21.51 3.46 -7.03
C GLN A 108 22.51 2.84 -8.03
N GLY A 109 22.99 1.63 -7.73
CA GLY A 109 23.87 0.84 -8.58
C GLY A 109 23.19 0.12 -9.75
N ASN A 110 21.85 0.04 -9.74
CA ASN A 110 21.06 -0.82 -10.61
C ASN A 110 21.50 -2.29 -10.54
N THR A 111 21.70 -2.79 -9.33
CA THR A 111 22.10 -4.17 -9.02
C THR A 111 20.99 -4.87 -8.24
N ASN A 112 20.95 -6.21 -8.23
CA ASN A 112 20.04 -7.00 -7.39
C ASN A 112 18.56 -6.57 -7.42
N ALA A 113 18.04 -6.21 -8.60
CA ALA A 113 16.62 -5.90 -8.75
C ALA A 113 15.76 -7.11 -8.33
N ILE A 114 14.59 -6.83 -7.75
CA ILE A 114 13.59 -7.84 -7.40
C ILE A 114 13.19 -8.58 -8.69
N PRO A 115 13.39 -9.90 -8.78
CA PRO A 115 13.27 -10.64 -10.03
C PRO A 115 11.81 -10.81 -10.50
N ASN A 116 10.87 -10.96 -9.56
CA ASN A 116 9.45 -11.17 -9.81
C ASN A 116 8.65 -10.06 -9.13
N PRO A 117 8.61 -8.84 -9.70
CA PRO A 117 7.89 -7.71 -9.09
C PRO A 117 6.37 -7.89 -9.11
N ASP A 118 5.83 -8.82 -9.90
CA ASP A 118 4.41 -9.18 -9.98
C ASP A 118 3.95 -10.17 -8.90
N ALA A 119 4.89 -10.77 -8.18
CA ALA A 119 4.63 -11.73 -7.10
C ALA A 119 5.68 -11.57 -5.98
N TYR A 120 5.88 -10.34 -5.51
CA TYR A 120 6.84 -10.04 -4.45
C TYR A 120 6.25 -10.39 -3.08
N ILE A 121 7.00 -11.13 -2.25
CA ILE A 121 6.62 -11.44 -0.88
C ILE A 121 7.42 -10.55 0.07
N ASN A 122 6.74 -9.85 0.98
CA ASN A 122 7.39 -8.99 1.98
C ASN A 122 8.17 -9.80 3.03
N THR A 123 9.09 -9.13 3.71
CA THR A 123 9.90 -9.72 4.80
C THR A 123 9.56 -9.19 6.19
N ALA A 124 8.74 -8.14 6.25
CA ALA A 124 8.20 -7.54 7.46
C ALA A 124 6.83 -6.92 7.15
N ALA A 125 5.95 -6.83 8.15
CA ALA A 125 4.59 -6.26 8.01
C ALA A 125 4.56 -4.86 7.41
N VAL A 126 5.63 -4.08 7.60
CA VAL A 126 5.85 -2.80 6.91
C VAL A 126 7.26 -2.80 6.36
N GLU A 127 7.40 -2.67 5.04
CA GLU A 127 8.69 -2.66 4.35
C GLU A 127 8.75 -1.53 3.32
N THR A 128 9.88 -0.80 3.29
CA THR A 128 10.13 0.25 2.30
C THR A 128 10.99 -0.29 1.16
N LEU A 129 10.44 -0.29 -0.05
CA LEU A 129 11.13 -0.62 -1.28
C LEU A 129 11.64 0.64 -2.00
N PHE A 130 12.73 0.47 -2.76
CA PHE A 130 13.35 1.52 -3.56
C PHE A 130 13.06 1.28 -5.04
N VAL A 131 12.29 2.16 -5.65
CA VAL A 131 11.89 2.04 -7.05
C VAL A 131 12.78 2.92 -7.92
N ARG A 132 13.63 2.30 -8.74
CA ARG A 132 14.46 2.99 -9.71
C ARG A 132 13.70 3.15 -11.02
N VAL A 133 13.46 4.40 -11.41
CA VAL A 133 12.87 4.75 -12.71
C VAL A 133 13.95 5.34 -13.60
N THR A 134 14.25 4.68 -14.70
CA THR A 134 15.34 5.05 -15.63
C THR A 134 14.76 5.41 -16.99
N ASN A 135 15.17 6.54 -17.56
CA ASN A 135 14.86 6.86 -18.94
C ASN A 135 15.67 5.94 -19.87
N ALA A 136 15.00 5.15 -20.70
CA ALA A 136 15.66 4.12 -21.52
C ALA A 136 16.60 4.69 -22.59
N ILE A 137 16.43 5.97 -22.96
CA ILE A 137 17.24 6.64 -23.98
C ILE A 137 18.46 7.31 -23.35
N THR A 138 18.29 8.03 -22.24
CA THR A 138 19.35 8.85 -21.65
C THR A 138 20.12 8.15 -20.52
N GLY A 139 19.57 7.09 -19.94
CA GLY A 139 20.12 6.41 -18.76
C GLY A 139 19.99 7.20 -17.46
N CYS A 140 19.48 8.43 -17.52
CA CYS A 140 19.17 9.24 -16.34
C CYS A 140 18.06 8.57 -15.52
N TYR A 141 18.17 8.62 -14.19
CA TYR A 141 17.25 7.92 -13.32
C TYR A 141 16.83 8.74 -12.09
N ARG A 142 15.70 8.35 -11.52
CA ARG A 142 15.23 8.75 -10.19
C ARG A 142 14.98 7.51 -9.35
N ILE A 143 15.07 7.67 -8.04
CA ILE A 143 14.66 6.66 -7.07
C ILE A 143 13.54 7.27 -6.23
N VAL A 144 12.43 6.57 -6.13
CA VAL A 144 11.33 6.88 -5.22
C VAL A 144 11.15 5.73 -4.23
N LEU A 145 10.37 5.98 -3.18
CA LEU A 145 10.06 4.98 -2.16
C LEU A 145 8.67 4.41 -2.40
N LEU A 146 8.49 3.13 -2.14
CA LEU A 146 7.19 2.47 -2.07
C LEU A 146 7.14 1.69 -0.76
N ASP A 147 6.21 2.06 0.12
CA ASP A 147 5.95 1.28 1.33
C ASP A 147 4.93 0.18 1.01
N VAL A 148 5.31 -1.07 1.23
CA VAL A 148 4.38 -2.21 1.27
C VAL A 148 3.99 -2.47 2.72
N ARG A 149 2.70 -2.73 2.95
CA ARG A 149 2.14 -2.93 4.27
C ARG A 149 1.15 -4.08 4.26
N VAL A 150 1.32 -5.00 5.20
CA VAL A 150 0.33 -6.01 5.53
C VAL A 150 -0.47 -5.49 6.71
N GLU A 151 -1.79 -5.47 6.58
CA GLU A 151 -2.71 -5.12 7.67
C GLU A 151 -3.28 -6.41 8.27
N PRO A 152 -3.09 -6.65 9.58
CA PRO A 152 -3.67 -7.81 10.23
C PRO A 152 -5.20 -7.74 10.19
N LEU A 153 -5.84 -8.91 10.15
CA LEU A 153 -7.30 -8.97 10.19
C LEU A 153 -7.82 -8.53 11.56
N PRO A 154 -8.99 -7.87 11.62
CA PRO A 154 -9.65 -7.63 12.89
C PRO A 154 -9.89 -8.95 13.65
N GLU A 155 -9.42 -9.03 14.90
CA GLU A 155 -9.63 -10.18 15.75
C GLU A 155 -10.98 -10.08 16.48
N VAL A 156 -11.78 -11.14 16.40
CA VAL A 156 -12.98 -11.31 17.23
C VAL A 156 -12.56 -12.04 18.50
N LEU A 157 -12.62 -11.38 19.65
CA LEU A 157 -12.42 -12.05 20.94
C LEU A 157 -13.63 -12.93 21.23
N ASP A 158 -13.46 -14.11 21.81
CA ASP A 158 -14.60 -14.93 22.24
C ASP A 158 -15.46 -14.16 23.27
N PRO A 159 -16.80 -14.11 23.09
CA PRO A 159 -17.68 -13.50 24.07
C PRO A 159 -17.54 -14.24 25.40
N THR A 160 -17.52 -13.49 26.51
CA THR A 160 -17.59 -14.08 27.85
C THR A 160 -18.94 -14.76 28.15
N GLN A 161 -19.92 -14.62 27.26
CA GLN A 161 -21.24 -15.25 27.33
C GLN A 161 -21.52 -15.92 25.98
N ASP A 162 -21.44 -17.24 25.95
CA ASP A 162 -21.53 -18.05 24.72
C ASP A 162 -22.86 -17.89 23.94
N ASP A 163 -23.92 -17.36 24.55
CA ASP A 163 -25.24 -17.31 23.94
C ASP A 163 -26.07 -16.09 24.38
N LEU A 164 -26.60 -15.34 23.41
CA LEU A 164 -27.62 -14.33 23.71
C LEU A 164 -28.94 -15.07 23.97
N THR A 165 -29.34 -15.15 25.24
CA THR A 165 -30.52 -15.91 25.66
C THR A 165 -31.72 -15.01 25.91
N VAL A 166 -32.86 -15.31 25.27
CA VAL A 166 -34.14 -14.65 25.54
C VAL A 166 -35.22 -15.67 25.90
N CYS A 167 -36.17 -15.27 26.75
CA CYS A 167 -37.27 -16.15 27.13
C CYS A 167 -38.34 -16.22 26.03
N ASP A 168 -38.76 -17.43 25.69
CA ASP A 168 -39.90 -17.73 24.85
C ASP A 168 -41.22 -17.44 25.59
N THR A 169 -41.68 -16.20 25.52
CA THR A 169 -42.90 -15.77 26.22
C THR A 169 -44.20 -16.20 25.54
N ASN A 170 -44.14 -16.62 24.27
CA ASN A 170 -45.31 -16.92 23.45
C ASN A 170 -45.39 -18.39 23.00
N GLY A 171 -44.37 -19.20 23.32
CA GLY A 171 -44.31 -20.62 23.01
C GLY A 171 -43.97 -20.92 21.55
N MET A 172 -43.47 -19.93 20.80
CA MET A 172 -43.15 -20.07 19.37
C MET A 172 -41.65 -20.31 19.12
N GLY A 173 -40.82 -20.30 20.16
CA GLY A 173 -39.37 -20.42 20.06
C GLY A 173 -38.69 -19.23 19.36
N VAL A 174 -39.37 -18.09 19.25
CA VAL A 174 -38.83 -16.85 18.65
C VAL A 174 -38.74 -15.73 19.68
N GLY A 175 -37.70 -14.91 19.57
CA GLY A 175 -37.46 -13.75 20.41
C GLY A 175 -36.82 -12.61 19.64
N THR A 176 -36.77 -11.43 20.26
CA THR A 176 -36.12 -10.24 19.71
C THR A 176 -34.78 -10.02 20.41
N PHE A 177 -33.75 -9.75 19.63
CA PHE A 177 -32.36 -9.65 20.04
C PHE A 177 -31.77 -8.31 19.61
N ASN A 178 -30.94 -7.73 20.47
CA ASN A 178 -30.07 -6.62 20.10
C ASN A 178 -28.65 -7.18 19.88
N LEU A 179 -28.31 -7.45 18.61
CA LEU A 179 -27.01 -8.00 18.24
C LEU A 179 -25.85 -7.02 18.49
N LEU A 180 -26.13 -5.71 18.55
CA LEU A 180 -25.10 -4.71 18.81
C LEU A 180 -24.61 -4.73 20.26
N GLU A 181 -25.45 -5.14 21.21
CA GLU A 181 -25.07 -5.30 22.62
C GLU A 181 -24.02 -6.41 22.82
N LEU A 182 -23.93 -7.35 21.87
CA LEU A 182 -22.94 -8.43 21.93
C LEU A 182 -21.52 -7.94 21.62
N VAL A 183 -21.39 -6.91 20.77
CA VAL A 183 -20.09 -6.52 20.19
C VAL A 183 -19.28 -5.57 21.06
N ASP A 184 -19.92 -4.92 22.04
CA ASP A 184 -19.24 -4.05 23.03
C ASP A 184 -18.15 -4.79 23.83
N GLY A 185 -18.18 -6.14 23.88
CA GLY A 185 -17.17 -6.98 24.53
C GLY A 185 -16.26 -7.81 23.60
N LEU A 186 -16.53 -7.85 22.29
CA LEU A 186 -15.85 -8.73 21.32
C LEU A 186 -14.65 -8.09 20.61
N ILE A 187 -14.49 -6.77 20.74
CA ILE A 187 -13.47 -6.01 20.03
C ILE A 187 -12.35 -5.64 20.99
N ASN A 188 -11.16 -6.22 20.82
CA ASN A 188 -9.99 -5.81 21.59
C ASN A 188 -9.61 -4.36 21.22
N GLY A 189 -9.62 -3.45 22.20
CA GLY A 189 -9.06 -2.10 22.04
C GLY A 189 -10.00 -0.99 21.53
N GLY A 190 -11.32 -1.22 21.43
CA GLY A 190 -12.27 -0.14 21.11
C GLY A 190 -11.89 0.63 19.84
N GLY A 191 -11.46 -0.09 18.80
CA GLY A 191 -10.81 0.47 17.62
C GLY A 191 -11.66 1.53 16.92
N ALA A 192 -11.16 2.76 16.87
CA ALA A 192 -11.67 3.74 15.93
C ALA A 192 -11.60 3.15 14.50
N ASN A 193 -12.65 3.35 13.70
CA ASN A 193 -12.75 2.90 12.31
C ASN A 193 -13.01 1.39 12.12
N LEU A 194 -13.78 0.73 12.99
CA LEU A 194 -14.34 -0.60 12.70
C LEU A 194 -15.82 -0.51 12.33
N SER A 195 -16.26 -1.29 11.34
CA SER A 195 -17.67 -1.54 11.04
C SER A 195 -18.03 -3.00 11.31
N ILE A 196 -19.27 -3.22 11.74
CA ILE A 196 -19.77 -4.50 12.25
C ILE A 196 -20.91 -4.94 11.33
N HIS A 197 -20.80 -6.16 10.82
CA HIS A 197 -21.75 -6.74 9.88
C HIS A 197 -22.25 -8.10 10.42
N PHE A 198 -23.55 -8.37 10.25
CA PHE A 198 -24.16 -9.62 10.69
C PHE A 198 -24.89 -10.33 9.56
N TYR A 199 -24.80 -11.65 9.52
CA TYR A 199 -25.42 -12.51 8.51
C TYR A 199 -26.04 -13.75 9.14
N GLU A 200 -27.01 -14.36 8.46
CA GLU A 200 -27.61 -15.62 8.90
C GLU A 200 -26.85 -16.87 8.42
N THR A 201 -25.98 -16.72 7.42
CA THR A 201 -25.19 -17.83 6.85
C THR A 201 -23.75 -17.43 6.57
N VAL A 202 -22.83 -18.40 6.62
CA VAL A 202 -21.41 -18.19 6.28
C VAL A 202 -21.26 -17.77 4.82
N SER A 203 -22.04 -18.38 3.91
CA SER A 203 -22.02 -18.03 2.49
C SER A 203 -22.45 -16.59 2.24
N ASP A 204 -23.43 -16.08 2.99
CA ASP A 204 -23.85 -14.68 2.89
C ASP A 204 -22.75 -13.74 3.38
N ALA A 205 -22.08 -14.08 4.49
CA ALA A 205 -20.97 -13.31 5.03
C ALA A 205 -19.76 -13.25 4.08
N GLU A 206 -19.33 -14.39 3.54
CA GLU A 206 -18.20 -14.49 2.61
C GLU A 206 -18.42 -13.73 1.30
N ASN A 207 -19.68 -13.54 0.89
CA ASN A 207 -20.03 -12.86 -0.36
C ASN A 207 -20.61 -11.45 -0.14
N GLY A 208 -20.73 -10.98 1.10
CA GLY A 208 -21.37 -9.70 1.43
C GLY A 208 -22.82 -9.61 0.97
N LEU A 209 -23.59 -10.70 1.05
CA LEU A 209 -24.99 -10.78 0.61
C LEU A 209 -25.94 -10.86 1.81
N ASN A 210 -27.17 -10.39 1.67
CA ASN A 210 -28.24 -10.56 2.67
C ASN A 210 -27.85 -10.14 4.12
N GLU A 211 -27.08 -9.06 4.26
CA GLU A 211 -26.75 -8.49 5.57
C GLU A 211 -28.01 -8.20 6.40
N ILE A 212 -27.98 -8.51 7.70
CA ILE A 212 -29.08 -8.26 8.62
C ILE A 212 -29.27 -6.74 8.79
N PRO A 213 -30.38 -6.16 8.31
CA PRO A 213 -30.51 -4.71 8.21
C PRO A 213 -30.85 -4.01 9.54
N ASN A 214 -31.41 -4.75 10.50
CA ASN A 214 -31.84 -4.21 11.80
C ASN A 214 -31.24 -5.01 12.96
N PRO A 215 -29.91 -4.98 13.15
CA PRO A 215 -29.24 -5.79 14.18
C PRO A 215 -29.67 -5.42 15.60
N ALA A 216 -30.11 -4.18 15.85
CA ALA A 216 -30.60 -3.74 17.16
C ALA A 216 -31.94 -4.34 17.58
N SER A 217 -32.69 -4.94 16.65
CA SER A 217 -34.01 -5.52 16.90
C SER A 217 -34.26 -6.76 16.05
N TYR A 218 -33.24 -7.60 15.89
CA TYR A 218 -33.30 -8.81 15.09
C TYR A 218 -34.26 -9.82 15.71
N GLN A 219 -35.04 -10.52 14.89
CA GLN A 219 -35.90 -11.61 15.34
C GLN A 219 -35.47 -12.90 14.64
N ASN A 220 -35.20 -13.95 15.40
CA ASN A 220 -34.74 -15.22 14.83
C ASN A 220 -35.86 -15.89 13.99
N PRO A 221 -35.57 -16.27 12.73
CA PRO A 221 -36.50 -17.04 11.92
C PRO A 221 -36.50 -18.53 12.28
N THR A 222 -35.38 -19.05 12.81
CA THR A 222 -35.25 -20.44 13.25
C THR A 222 -35.56 -20.55 14.74
N PRO A 223 -36.60 -21.30 15.15
CA PRO A 223 -36.96 -21.44 16.55
C PRO A 223 -35.86 -22.06 17.43
N PHE A 224 -35.81 -21.64 18.69
CA PHE A 224 -34.94 -22.12 19.77
C PHE A 224 -33.44 -21.84 19.61
N LEU A 225 -32.85 -22.12 18.45
CA LEU A 225 -31.43 -21.96 18.20
C LEU A 225 -31.21 -21.39 16.80
N GLN A 226 -30.57 -20.23 16.71
CA GLN A 226 -30.24 -19.56 15.45
C GLN A 226 -28.76 -19.22 15.41
N PRO A 227 -27.96 -19.74 14.46
CA PRO A 227 -26.60 -19.27 14.23
C PRO A 227 -26.63 -17.86 13.64
N ILE A 228 -25.72 -17.00 14.08
CA ILE A 228 -25.46 -15.69 13.50
C ILE A 228 -23.97 -15.58 13.21
N ILE A 229 -23.65 -15.02 12.05
CA ILE A 229 -22.29 -14.78 11.60
C ILE A 229 -21.95 -13.30 11.82
N LEU A 230 -20.83 -13.04 12.47
CA LEU A 230 -20.23 -11.72 12.69
C LEU A 230 -19.03 -11.57 11.76
N VAL A 231 -18.97 -10.45 11.05
CA VAL A 231 -17.79 -9.98 10.32
C VAL A 231 -17.46 -8.56 10.78
N ILE A 232 -16.21 -8.33 11.15
CA ILE A 232 -15.70 -7.01 11.52
C ILE A 232 -14.84 -6.52 10.36
N GLU A 233 -15.06 -5.29 9.91
CA GLU A 233 -14.27 -4.65 8.86
C GLU A 233 -13.53 -3.44 9.41
N ASN A 234 -12.26 -3.28 9.05
CA ASN A 234 -11.54 -2.03 9.26
C ASN A 234 -11.95 -1.01 8.19
N ALA A 235 -12.76 -0.02 8.57
CA ALA A 235 -13.29 1.01 7.68
C ALA A 235 -12.21 1.92 7.03
N THR A 236 -10.94 1.81 7.45
CA THR A 236 -9.81 2.52 6.81
C THR A 236 -9.16 1.68 5.71
N THR A 237 -8.97 0.38 5.94
CA THR A 237 -8.21 -0.50 5.03
C THR A 237 -9.10 -1.44 4.22
N GLY A 238 -10.34 -1.68 4.66
CA GLY A 238 -11.25 -2.67 4.11
C GLY A 238 -10.99 -4.11 4.56
N CYS A 239 -9.98 -4.37 5.41
CA CYS A 239 -9.68 -5.73 5.85
C CYS A 239 -10.75 -6.27 6.79
N GLN A 240 -11.20 -7.49 6.51
CA GLN A 240 -12.32 -8.13 7.21
C GLN A 240 -11.84 -9.30 8.07
N SER A 241 -12.45 -9.48 9.24
CA SER A 241 -12.22 -10.67 10.05
C SER A 241 -12.70 -11.92 9.33
N ASN A 242 -12.16 -13.08 9.70
CA ASN A 242 -12.80 -14.34 9.35
C ASN A 242 -14.24 -14.39 9.89
N PRO A 243 -15.20 -15.03 9.19
CA PRO A 243 -16.57 -15.18 9.66
C PRO A 243 -16.62 -15.89 11.03
N TYR A 244 -17.10 -15.17 12.05
CA TYR A 244 -17.24 -15.71 13.40
C TYR A 244 -18.69 -16.13 13.64
N THR A 245 -18.92 -17.36 14.12
CA THR A 245 -20.27 -17.88 14.39
C THR A 245 -20.56 -17.87 15.88
N PHE A 246 -21.67 -17.26 16.28
CA PHE A 246 -22.25 -17.40 17.62
C PHE A 246 -23.72 -17.83 17.53
N PHE A 247 -24.32 -18.20 18.66
CA PHE A 247 -25.70 -18.68 18.70
C PHE A 247 -26.63 -17.74 19.49
N LEU A 248 -27.83 -17.57 18.95
CA LEU A 248 -28.96 -17.01 19.66
C LEU A 248 -29.79 -18.15 20.24
N VAL A 249 -30.08 -18.07 21.53
CA VAL A 249 -30.83 -19.10 22.25
C VAL A 249 -32.17 -18.53 22.72
N VAL A 250 -33.25 -19.22 22.39
CA VAL A 250 -34.60 -18.91 22.87
C VAL A 250 -35.03 -20.02 23.83
N GLU A 251 -35.07 -19.71 25.13
CA GLU A 251 -35.39 -20.67 26.19
C GLU A 251 -36.90 -20.69 26.49
N PRO A 252 -37.55 -21.86 26.55
CA PRO A 252 -38.97 -21.97 26.91
C PRO A 252 -39.29 -21.28 28.24
N ALA A 253 -40.38 -20.49 28.29
CA ALA A 253 -40.85 -19.94 29.57
C ALA A 253 -41.18 -21.06 30.57
N PRO A 254 -40.87 -20.87 31.87
CA PRO A 254 -41.18 -21.86 32.89
C PRO A 254 -42.69 -22.11 32.95
N GLN A 255 -43.10 -23.36 32.77
CA GLN A 255 -44.51 -23.76 32.88
C GLN A 255 -44.86 -24.00 34.35
N ALA A 256 -45.89 -23.33 34.85
CA ALA A 256 -46.49 -23.67 36.13
C ALA A 256 -47.19 -25.04 36.03
N PRO A 257 -47.07 -25.93 37.03
CA PRO A 257 -47.83 -27.19 37.04
C PRO A 257 -49.33 -26.90 36.92
N ALA A 258 -50.05 -27.73 36.16
CA ALA A 258 -51.51 -27.68 36.17
C ALA A 258 -52.00 -27.90 37.61
N LEU A 259 -52.92 -27.05 38.09
CA LEU A 259 -53.59 -27.29 39.35
C LEU A 259 -54.41 -28.58 39.20
N GLU A 260 -54.05 -29.62 39.94
CA GLU A 260 -54.86 -30.83 40.03
C GLU A 260 -56.20 -30.47 40.69
N ASN A 261 -57.29 -30.70 39.97
CA ASN A 261 -58.66 -30.51 40.47
C ASN A 261 -59.12 -31.70 41.31
#